data_AF-A0A453MCG3-F1
#
_entry.id   AF-A0A453MCG3-F1
#
_cell.length_a   1.000
_cell.length_b   1.000
_cell.length_c   1.000
_cell.angle_alpha   90.00
_cell.angle_beta   90.00
_cell.angle_gamma   90.00
#
_symmetry.space_group_name_H-M   'P 1'
#
loop_
_entity.id
_entity.type
_entity.pdbx_description
1 polymer ?
#
loop_
_entity_poly.entity_id
_entity_poly.type
_entity_poly.pdbx_seq_one_letter_code
_entity_poly.pdbx_strand_id
1 'polypeptide(L)' 'MNSKDIHEGLNFSAAEDESSFGIFSIKFSKDGRELVGNSNESICIYDLGANKVTERIHAHVV' A
#
# COMPACT_ATOMS: atom_id res chain seq x y z
N MET A 1 -31.32 9.62 -2.93
CA MET A 1 -29.90 9.81 -2.56
C MET A 1 -29.08 8.92 -3.48
N ASN A 2 -28.30 9.50 -4.38
CA ASN A 2 -27.33 8.76 -5.17
C ASN A 2 -25.96 9.31 -4.78
N SER A 3 -25.41 8.85 -3.65
CA SER A 3 -24.01 9.15 -3.33
C SER A 3 -23.17 8.29 -4.26
N LYS A 4 -22.55 8.94 -5.23
CA LYS A 4 -21.44 8.36 -5.97
C LYS A 4 -20.24 8.29 -5.01
N ASP A 5 -20.30 7.43 -4.00
CA ASP A 5 -19.16 7.09 -3.16
C ASP A 5 -18.20 6.23 -3.99
N ILE A 6 -17.52 6.90 -4.93
CA ILE A 6 -16.41 6.33 -5.67
C ILE A 6 -15.22 6.47 -4.74
N HIS A 7 -14.88 5.39 -4.06
CA HIS A 7 -13.64 5.31 -3.30
C HIS A 7 -12.48 5.23 -4.30
N GLU A 8 -11.62 6.25 -4.29
CA GLU A 8 -10.38 6.22 -5.06
C GLU A 8 -9.49 5.07 -4.56
N GLY A 9 -8.97 4.28 -5.51
CA GLY A 9 -8.08 3.17 -5.18
C GLY A 9 -6.70 3.67 -4.74
N LEU A 10 -6.08 2.94 -3.82
CA LEU A 10 -4.72 3.24 -3.37
C LEU A 10 -3.69 2.64 -4.33
N ASN A 11 -2.67 3.41 -4.70
CA ASN A 11 -1.67 2.97 -5.68
C ASN A 11 -0.36 2.48 -5.02
N PHE A 12 -0.13 1.17 -5.06
CA PHE A 12 1.09 0.52 -4.53
C PHE A 12 2.14 0.19 -5.60
N SER A 13 1.93 0.58 -6.87
CA SER A 13 2.86 0.28 -7.97
C SER A 13 4.26 0.83 -7.70
N ALA A 14 5.30 0.04 -7.93
CA ALA A 14 6.67 0.53 -8.01
C ALA A 14 6.95 1.12 -9.41
N ALA A 15 7.98 1.96 -9.52
CA ALA A 15 8.31 2.67 -10.76
C ALA A 15 9.00 1.79 -11.83
N GLU A 16 9.22 0.51 -11.57
CA GLU A 16 9.88 -0.43 -12.47
C GLU A 16 9.17 -1.79 -12.40
N ASP A 17 9.39 -2.63 -13.42
CA ASP A 17 8.77 -3.94 -13.72
C ASP A 17 8.97 -5.03 -12.64
N GLU A 18 8.89 -4.66 -11.37
CA GLU A 18 8.83 -5.62 -10.27
C GLU A 18 7.51 -6.37 -10.37
N SER A 19 7.63 -7.61 -10.82
CA SER A 19 6.63 -8.67 -10.77
C SER A 19 6.25 -9.00 -9.31
N SER A 20 5.90 -8.00 -8.51
CA SER A 20 5.44 -8.19 -7.14
C SER A 20 3.98 -8.62 -7.19
N PHE A 21 3.78 -9.95 -7.13
CA PHE A 21 2.51 -10.58 -6.72
C PHE A 21 1.89 -9.77 -5.57
N GLY A 22 0.57 -9.57 -5.63
CA GLY A 22 -0.15 -8.45 -5.01
C GLY A 22 -0.07 -8.28 -3.48
N ILE A 23 -0.84 -7.33 -2.95
CA ILE A 23 -0.92 -7.10 -1.49
C ILE A 23 -1.79 -8.20 -0.86
N PHE A 24 -1.23 -8.99 0.07
CA PHE A 24 -1.98 -10.08 0.74
C PHE A 24 -2.67 -9.65 2.03
N SER A 25 -2.09 -8.70 2.74
CA SER A 25 -2.68 -8.16 3.96
C SER A 25 -2.34 -6.68 4.11
N ILE A 26 -3.23 -5.99 4.80
CA ILE A 26 -3.06 -4.59 5.19
C ILE A 26 -3.35 -4.40 6.66
N LYS A 27 -2.71 -3.40 7.27
CA LYS A 27 -3.02 -2.95 8.62
C LYS A 27 -2.94 -1.44 8.71
N PHE A 28 -3.99 -0.81 9.23
CA PHE A 28 -3.99 0.61 9.54
C PHE A 28 -3.18 0.90 10.79
N SER A 29 -2.49 2.04 10.79
CA SER A 29 -1.90 2.61 12.00
C SER A 29 -3.00 2.97 13.01
N LYS A 30 -2.64 3.03 14.30
CA LYS A 30 -3.61 3.36 15.37
C LYS A 30 -4.19 4.77 15.22
N ASP A 31 -3.44 5.68 14.63
CA ASP A 31 -3.86 7.06 14.36
C ASP A 31 -4.55 7.24 13.00
N GLY A 32 -4.67 6.17 12.20
CA GLY A 32 -5.34 6.18 10.90
C GLY A 32 -4.65 7.00 9.82
N ARG A 33 -3.39 7.42 10.02
CA ARG A 33 -2.63 8.22 9.03
C ARG A 33 -1.88 7.38 8.01
N GLU A 34 -1.54 6.15 8.38
CA GLU A 34 -0.76 5.25 7.55
C GLU A 34 -1.43 3.89 7.48
N LEU A 35 -1.06 3.12 6.47
CA LEU A 35 -1.30 1.70 6.43
C LEU A 35 -0.03 0.97 5.98
N VAL A 36 0.14 -0.25 6.49
CA VAL A 36 1.19 -1.16 6.09
C VAL A 36 0.58 -2.23 5.20
N GLY A 37 1.14 -2.44 4.01
CA GLY A 37 0.78 -3.52 3.10
C GLY A 37 1.95 -4.46 2.85
N ASN A 38 1.71 -5.77 2.73
CA ASN A 38 2.77 -6.74 2.44
C ASN A 38 2.56 -7.46 1.11
N SER A 39 3.66 -7.79 0.44
CA SER A 39 3.73 -8.63 -0.75
C SER A 39 4.72 -9.79 -0.54
N ASN A 40 5.04 -10.52 -1.61
CA ASN A 40 6.02 -11.62 -1.56
C ASN A 40 7.42 -11.16 -1.20
N GLU A 41 7.78 -9.93 -1.57
CA GLU A 41 9.18 -9.46 -1.58
C GLU A 41 9.33 -8.14 -0.80
N SER A 42 8.22 -7.56 -0.32
CA SER A 42 8.29 -6.26 0.32
C SER A 42 7.19 -6.02 1.36
N ILE A 43 7.52 -5.12 2.28
CA ILE A 43 6.56 -4.43 3.15
C ILE A 43 6.54 -2.97 2.71
N CYS A 44 5.35 -2.42 2.47
CA CYS A 44 5.14 -1.04 2.03
C CYS A 44 4.46 -0.23 3.14
N ILE A 45 4.94 0.98 3.36
CA ILE A 45 4.27 2.00 4.18
C ILE A 45 3.61 2.98 3.22
N TYR A 46 2.30 3.17 3.39
CA TYR A 46 1.52 4.11 2.60
C TYR A 46 0.97 5.21 3.52
N ASP A 47 1.28 6.45 3.15
CA ASP A 47 0.78 7.64 3.82
C ASP A 47 -0.55 8.06 3.15
N LEU A 48 -1.63 8.06 3.94
CA LEU A 48 -2.97 8.40 3.46
C LEU A 48 -3.15 9.91 3.25
N GLY A 49 -2.40 10.76 3.97
CA GLY A 49 -2.42 12.20 3.79
C GLY A 49 -1.68 12.65 2.54
N ALA A 50 -0.58 11.99 2.20
CA ALA A 50 0.20 12.24 0.99
C ALA A 50 -0.27 11.42 -0.23
N ASN A 51 -1.18 10.46 -0.02
CA ASN A 51 -1.71 9.53 -1.02
C ASN A 51 -0.62 8.80 -1.83
N LYS A 52 0.38 8.25 -1.15
CA LYS A 52 1.49 7.53 -1.80
C LYS A 52 2.19 6.55 -0.87
N VAL A 53 2.91 5.60 -1.47
CA VAL A 53 3.92 4.81 -0.77
C VAL A 53 5.08 5.73 -0.39
N THR A 54 5.40 5.80 0.90
CA THR A 54 6.54 6.57 1.43
C THR A 54 7.78 5.70 1.58
N GLU A 55 7.59 4.43 1.94
CA GLU A 55 8.67 3.46 2.06
C GLU A 55 8.29 2.11 1.48
N ARG A 56 9.27 1.46 0.85
CA ARG A 56 9.21 0.06 0.44
C ARG A 56 10.44 -0.65 0.98
N ILE A 57 10.19 -1.54 1.93
CA ILE A 57 11.22 -2.30 2.61
C ILE A 57 11.28 -3.67 1.93
N HIS A 58 12.41 -3.97 1.28
CA HIS A 58 12.67 -5.31 0.76
C HIS A 58 12.67 -6.30 1.93
N ALA A 59 11.83 -7.32 1.82
CA ALA A 59 11.58 -8.33 2.83
C ALA A 59 11.54 -9.71 2.18
N HIS A 60 11.51 -10.76 3.00
CA HIS A 60 11.37 -12.16 2.53
C HIS A 60 12.45 -12.66 1.55
N VAL A 61 13.56 -11.92 1.40
CA VAL A 61 14.80 -12.39 0.77
C VAL A 61 15.39 -13.48 1.65
N VAL A 62 15.52 -14.69 1.10
CA VAL A 62 16.16 -15.85 1.74
C VAL A 62 17.67 -15.76 1.57
#